data_AF-A0A535KEM7-F1
#
_entry.id   AF-A0A535KEM7-F1
#
_cell.length_a   1.000
_cell.length_b   1.000
_cell.length_c   1.000
_cell.angle_alpha   90.00
_cell.angle_beta   90.00
_cell.angle_gamma   90.00
#
_symmetry.space_group_name_H-M   'P 1'
#
loop_
_entity.id
_entity.type
_entity.pdbx_description
1 polymer ?
#
loop_
_entity_poly.entity_id
_entity_poly.type
_entity_poly.pdbx_seq_one_letter_code
_entity_poly.pdbx_strand_id
1 'polypeptide(L)'
;MAAETHRRILLAESDDLLDDVETLRLHEEREAPLRLREAIRALQIRLGRRNPPLPPATLDSAHELVFAVQQRLMAANPKNPRPVRHANRPSGQPVFTVVREDRRWKVLTLPPPLASGDEAAWMELVESTVERAWDRWCYAHHQATRAARLHTRPLLALAVERAAWINYWLLVQDAERVTERLSASRARPAGGMLGSPQR
;
A
#
# COMPACT_ATOMS: atom_id res chain seq x y z
N MET A 1 17.81 -7.71 14.46
CA MET A 1 17.67 -6.32 14.96
C MET A 1 18.32 -5.31 14.03
N ALA A 2 19.65 -5.33 13.81
CA ALA A 2 20.34 -4.35 12.95
C ALA A 2 19.82 -4.26 11.50
N ALA A 3 19.52 -5.39 10.86
CA ALA A 3 19.01 -5.42 9.48
C ALA A 3 17.60 -4.78 9.33
N GLU A 4 16.73 -4.94 10.34
CA GLU A 4 15.39 -4.33 10.33
C GLU A 4 15.46 -2.82 10.58
N THR A 5 16.30 -2.37 11.51
CA THR A 5 16.57 -0.94 11.72
C THR A 5 17.12 -0.30 10.45
N HIS A 6 18.07 -0.95 9.78
CA HIS A 6 18.63 -0.49 8.52
C HIS A 6 17.57 -0.41 7.40
N ARG A 7 16.70 -1.42 7.28
CA ARG A 7 15.59 -1.43 6.33
C ARG A 7 14.63 -0.26 6.55
N ARG A 8 14.28 0.06 7.81
CA ARG A 8 13.41 1.19 8.15
C ARG A 8 14.05 2.54 7.82
N ILE A 9 15.34 2.70 8.08
CA ILE A 9 16.08 3.92 7.71
C ILE A 9 16.05 4.12 6.19
N LEU A 10 16.35 3.07 5.42
CA LEU A 10 16.32 3.15 3.96
C LEU A 10 14.90 3.39 3.41
N LEU A 11 13.86 2.92 4.11
CA LEU A 11 12.47 3.18 3.75
C LEU A 11 12.13 4.65 3.96
N ALA A 12 12.47 5.22 5.11
CA ALA A 12 12.28 6.65 5.40
C ALA A 12 13.03 7.54 4.40
N GLU A 13 14.30 7.22 4.10
CA GLU A 13 15.07 7.95 3.08
C GLU A 13 14.47 7.82 1.68
N SER A 14 13.84 6.69 1.36
CA SER A 14 13.13 6.53 0.08
C SER A 14 11.85 7.36 0.03
N ASP A 15 11.17 7.54 1.17
CA ASP A 15 9.99 8.39 1.28
C ASP A 15 10.38 9.87 1.06
N ASP A 16 11.49 10.31 1.66
CA ASP A 16 12.03 11.66 1.45
C ASP A 16 12.36 11.94 -0.04
N LEU A 17 12.96 10.96 -0.73
CA LEU A 17 13.26 11.09 -2.17
C LEU A 17 11.99 11.10 -3.04
N LEU A 18 10.96 10.35 -2.64
CA LEU A 18 9.67 10.37 -3.34
C LEU A 18 9.01 11.75 -3.21
N ASP A 19 9.11 12.35 -2.03
CA ASP A 19 8.64 13.70 -1.75
C ASP A 19 9.41 14.76 -2.56
N ASP A 20 10.73 14.62 -2.73
CA ASP A 20 11.53 15.50 -3.59
C ASP A 20 11.13 15.39 -5.07
N VAL A 21 10.93 14.17 -5.58
CA VAL A 21 10.45 13.93 -6.96
C VAL A 21 9.09 14.60 -7.17
N GLU A 22 8.17 14.42 -6.24
CA GLU A 22 6.81 14.96 -6.35
C GLU A 22 6.81 16.49 -6.20
N THR A 23 7.66 17.04 -5.34
CA THR A 23 7.85 18.50 -5.22
C THR A 23 8.27 19.09 -6.57
N LEU A 24 9.24 18.48 -7.25
CA LEU A 24 9.68 18.94 -8.56
C LEU A 24 8.58 18.80 -9.63
N ARG A 25 7.82 17.71 -9.63
CA ARG A 25 6.67 17.53 -10.53
C ARG A 25 5.58 18.59 -10.32
N LEU A 26 5.34 18.98 -9.07
CA LEU A 26 4.37 20.03 -8.75
C LEU A 26 4.80 21.41 -9.24
N HIS A 27 6.11 21.65 -9.39
CA HIS A 27 6.68 22.84 -10.04
C HIS A 27 6.76 22.72 -11.57
N GLU A 28 6.14 21.68 -12.15
CA GLU A 28 6.11 21.39 -13.58
C GLU A 28 7.49 21.10 -14.21
N GLU A 29 8.48 20.82 -13.36
CA GLU A 29 9.77 20.32 -13.81
C GLU A 29 9.61 18.93 -14.44
N ARG A 30 10.38 18.66 -15.48
CA ARG A 30 10.34 17.37 -16.20
C ARG A 30 11.61 16.55 -16.01
N GLU A 31 12.73 17.24 -15.81
CA GLU A 31 14.04 16.64 -15.63
C GLU A 31 14.35 16.43 -14.15
N ALA A 32 15.04 15.34 -13.84
CA ALA A 32 15.52 15.10 -12.49
C ALA A 32 16.81 15.89 -12.24
N PRO A 33 16.87 16.78 -11.23
CA PRO A 33 18.09 17.48 -10.87
C PRO A 33 19.21 16.52 -10.48
N LEU A 34 20.45 16.87 -10.77
CA LEU A 34 21.62 16.00 -10.51
C LEU A 34 21.66 15.47 -9.07
N ARG A 35 21.36 16.34 -8.09
CA ARG A 35 21.29 15.98 -6.67
C ARG A 35 20.32 14.81 -6.42
N LEU A 36 19.13 14.85 -7.01
CA LEU A 36 18.12 13.80 -6.87
C LEU A 36 18.57 12.50 -7.53
N ARG A 37 19.18 12.60 -8.72
CA ARG A 37 19.73 11.46 -9.46
C ARG A 37 20.81 10.72 -8.66
N GLU A 38 21.70 11.48 -8.03
CA GLU A 38 22.78 10.96 -7.19
C GLU A 38 22.24 10.33 -5.89
N ALA A 39 21.26 10.97 -5.26
CA ALA A 39 20.66 10.44 -4.04
C ALA A 39 19.93 9.11 -4.29
N ILE A 40 19.17 9.00 -5.39
CA ILE A 40 18.54 7.73 -5.81
C ILE A 40 19.60 6.66 -6.09
N ARG A 41 20.69 7.03 -6.77
CA ARG A 41 21.81 6.11 -7.04
C ARG A 41 22.46 5.62 -5.74
N ALA A 42 22.73 6.53 -4.79
CA ALA A 42 23.33 6.21 -3.50
C ALA A 42 22.43 5.25 -2.69
N LEU A 43 21.12 5.49 -2.69
CA LEU A 43 20.14 4.62 -2.05
C LEU A 43 20.19 3.19 -2.64
N GLN A 44 20.25 3.06 -3.96
CA GLN A 44 20.33 1.75 -4.62
C GLN A 44 21.63 0.98 -4.32
N ILE A 45 22.76 1.70 -4.21
CA ILE A 45 24.06 1.12 -3.84
C ILE A 45 24.00 0.59 -2.39
N ARG A 46 23.45 1.38 -1.47
CA ARG A 46 23.24 0.99 -0.06
C ARG A 46 22.30 -0.21 0.07
N LEU A 47 21.35 -0.36 -0.85
CA LEU A 47 20.50 -1.55 -1.02
C LEU A 47 21.20 -2.76 -1.65
N GLY A 48 22.51 -2.70 -1.89
CA GLY A 48 23.33 -3.80 -2.36
C GLY A 48 23.32 -4.04 -3.87
N ARG A 49 22.81 -3.10 -4.70
CA ARG A 49 22.99 -3.21 -6.16
C ARG A 49 24.41 -2.81 -6.54
N ARG A 50 25.21 -3.80 -6.97
CA ARG A 50 26.59 -3.59 -7.48
C ARG A 50 26.65 -2.84 -8.81
N ASN A 51 25.60 -2.93 -9.63
CA ASN A 51 25.39 -2.13 -10.84
C ASN A 51 23.98 -1.50 -10.81
N PRO A 52 23.82 -0.29 -10.23
CA PRO A 52 22.55 0.41 -10.30
C PRO A 52 22.25 0.83 -11.76
N PRO A 53 20.98 0.79 -12.23
CA PRO A 53 20.57 1.40 -13.49
C PRO A 53 21.05 2.85 -13.60
N LEU A 54 21.13 3.33 -14.85
CA LEU A 54 21.51 4.70 -15.15
C LEU A 54 20.67 5.69 -14.34
N PRO A 55 21.27 6.78 -13.81
CA PRO A 55 20.53 7.73 -12.99
C PRO A 55 19.36 8.33 -13.78
N PRO A 56 18.15 8.37 -13.20
CA PRO A 56 16.93 8.75 -13.92
C PRO A 56 17.06 10.15 -14.50
N ALA A 57 16.91 10.33 -15.82
CA ALA A 57 17.00 11.66 -16.42
C ALA A 57 15.73 12.49 -16.22
N THR A 58 14.59 11.81 -16.09
CA THR A 58 13.27 12.44 -15.92
C THR A 58 12.69 12.15 -14.55
N LEU A 59 11.81 13.03 -14.07
CA LEU A 59 11.10 12.81 -12.82
C LEU A 59 10.22 11.56 -12.84
N ASP A 60 9.66 11.19 -13.99
CA ASP A 60 8.90 9.95 -14.14
C ASP A 60 9.77 8.72 -13.91
N SER A 61 10.95 8.69 -14.52
CA SER A 61 11.91 7.60 -14.29
C SER A 61 12.45 7.58 -12.85
N ALA A 62 12.58 8.75 -12.21
CA ALA A 62 12.98 8.86 -10.81
C ALA A 62 11.90 8.30 -9.88
N HIS A 63 10.63 8.63 -10.14
CA HIS A 63 9.47 8.14 -9.41
C HIS A 63 9.38 6.61 -9.45
N GLU A 64 9.45 6.02 -10.64
CA GLU A 64 9.41 4.55 -10.82
C GLU A 64 10.56 3.83 -10.11
N LEU A 65 11.77 4.41 -10.12
CA LEU A 65 12.92 3.84 -9.44
C LEU A 65 12.80 3.88 -7.92
N VAL A 66 12.30 4.97 -7.35
CA VAL A 66 12.06 5.09 -5.90
C VAL A 66 10.97 4.12 -5.46
N PHE A 67 9.89 3.99 -6.24
CA PHE A 67 8.84 2.98 -5.99
C PHE A 67 9.38 1.54 -6.04
N ALA A 68 10.23 1.22 -7.02
CA ALA A 68 10.86 -0.09 -7.11
C ALA A 68 11.78 -0.38 -5.90
N VAL A 69 12.43 0.65 -5.36
CA VAL A 69 13.23 0.55 -4.12
C VAL A 69 12.34 0.28 -2.91
N GLN A 70 11.26 1.05 -2.71
CA GLN A 70 10.30 0.84 -1.63
C GLN A 70 9.70 -0.57 -1.67
N GLN A 71 9.27 -1.05 -2.85
CA GLN A 71 8.72 -2.40 -3.00
C GLN A 71 9.69 -3.49 -2.55
N ARG A 72 10.99 -3.35 -2.88
CA ARG A 72 12.02 -4.29 -2.43
C ARG A 72 12.26 -4.23 -0.92
N LEU A 73 12.29 -3.03 -0.35
CA LEU A 73 12.41 -2.84 1.10
C LEU A 73 11.19 -3.38 1.87
N MET A 74 10.00 -3.30 1.29
CA MET A 74 8.79 -3.90 1.85
C MET A 74 8.81 -5.44 1.72
N ALA A 75 9.24 -5.98 0.59
CA ALA A 75 9.37 -7.43 0.38
C ALA A 75 10.46 -8.07 1.24
N ALA A 76 11.49 -7.31 1.63
CA ALA A 76 12.54 -7.75 2.54
C ALA A 76 12.12 -7.71 4.03
N ASN A 77 10.86 -7.39 4.34
CA ASN A 77 10.37 -7.38 5.71
C ASN A 77 10.29 -8.82 6.26
N PRO A 78 11.08 -9.19 7.29
CA PRO A 78 11.07 -10.54 7.85
C PRO A 78 9.73 -10.90 8.54
N LYS A 79 8.90 -9.90 8.89
CA LYS A 79 7.53 -10.12 9.40
C LYS A 79 6.52 -10.44 8.30
N ASN A 80 6.91 -10.34 7.02
CA ASN A 80 6.03 -10.62 5.88
C ASN A 80 6.77 -11.52 4.86
N PRO A 81 7.09 -12.78 5.24
CA PRO A 81 8.10 -13.58 4.55
C PRO A 81 7.73 -14.05 3.14
N ARG A 82 6.47 -13.89 2.71
CA ARG A 82 6.05 -14.17 1.33
C ARG A 82 4.88 -13.27 0.92
N PRO A 83 5.04 -12.33 -0.02
CA PRO A 83 3.90 -11.84 -0.77
C PRO A 83 3.35 -13.02 -1.60
N VAL A 84 2.25 -13.61 -1.15
CA VAL A 84 1.61 -14.76 -1.80
C VAL A 84 1.23 -14.40 -3.24
N ARG A 85 1.62 -15.24 -4.19
CA ARG A 85 1.06 -15.23 -5.54
C ARG A 85 -0.31 -15.89 -5.50
N HIS A 86 -1.37 -15.15 -5.83
CA HIS A 86 -2.74 -15.65 -5.84
C HIS A 86 -2.97 -16.60 -7.04
N ALA A 87 -3.50 -17.80 -6.77
CA ALA A 87 -3.62 -18.89 -7.75
C ALA A 87 -4.93 -18.88 -8.58
N ASN A 88 -6.02 -18.25 -8.13
CA ASN A 88 -7.32 -18.25 -8.84
C ASN A 88 -8.00 -16.86 -8.93
N ARG A 89 -7.19 -15.79 -8.99
CA ARG A 89 -7.54 -14.41 -9.37
C ARG A 89 -6.26 -13.87 -10.04
N PRO A 90 -6.23 -13.11 -11.16
CA PRO A 90 -4.98 -12.46 -11.53
C PRO A 90 -4.65 -11.47 -10.40
N SER A 91 -3.60 -11.80 -9.65
CA SER A 91 -3.10 -11.02 -8.53
C SER A 91 -2.91 -9.55 -8.95
N GLY A 92 -3.55 -8.61 -8.23
CA GLY A 92 -3.16 -7.21 -8.29
C GLY A 92 -3.81 -6.32 -9.35
N GLN A 93 -5.08 -6.49 -9.73
CA GLN A 93 -5.76 -5.42 -10.48
C GLN A 93 -6.16 -4.27 -9.55
N PRO A 94 -5.52 -3.08 -9.66
CA PRO A 94 -5.96 -1.88 -8.96
C PRO A 94 -7.35 -1.47 -9.44
N VAL A 95 -8.30 -1.31 -8.51
CA VAL A 95 -9.47 -0.48 -8.79
C VAL A 95 -8.97 0.96 -8.68
N PHE A 96 -8.90 1.66 -9.80
CA PHE A 96 -8.58 3.07 -9.80
C PHE A 96 -9.86 3.88 -9.68
N THR A 97 -9.95 4.76 -8.69
CA THR A 97 -10.95 5.81 -8.68
C THR A 97 -10.37 7.08 -9.31
N VAL A 98 -11.14 7.74 -10.16
CA VAL A 98 -10.77 9.05 -10.72
C VAL A 98 -11.10 10.09 -9.67
N VAL A 99 -10.07 10.80 -9.19
CA VAL A 99 -10.22 11.74 -8.07
C VAL A 99 -10.62 13.13 -8.59
N ARG A 100 -9.87 13.67 -9.56
CA ARG A 100 -10.14 14.90 -10.35
C ARG A 100 -8.99 15.12 -11.35
N GLU A 101 -9.24 15.87 -12.43
CA GLU A 101 -8.22 16.25 -13.44
C GLU A 101 -7.38 15.07 -13.93
N ASP A 102 -8.04 13.96 -14.27
CA ASP A 102 -7.45 12.72 -14.77
C ASP A 102 -6.51 11.97 -13.79
N ARG A 103 -6.40 12.43 -12.53
CA ARG A 103 -5.58 11.76 -11.51
C ARG A 103 -6.29 10.52 -10.96
N ARG A 104 -5.59 9.39 -11.02
CA ARG A 104 -6.08 8.08 -10.57
C ARG A 104 -5.56 7.73 -9.18
N TRP A 105 -6.44 7.34 -8.27
CA TRP A 105 -6.07 6.80 -6.97
C TRP A 105 -6.35 5.30 -6.92
N LYS A 106 -5.35 4.51 -6.50
CA LYS A 106 -5.49 3.07 -6.33
C LYS A 106 -6.26 2.78 -5.03
N VAL A 107 -7.46 2.25 -5.19
CA VAL A 107 -8.34 1.78 -4.12
C VAL A 107 -7.92 0.36 -3.74
N LEU A 108 -7.69 0.14 -2.45
CA LEU A 108 -7.45 -1.19 -1.91
C LEU A 108 -8.78 -1.92 -1.70
N THR A 109 -8.76 -3.24 -1.85
CA THR A 109 -9.90 -4.13 -1.62
C THR A 109 -9.47 -5.26 -0.71
N LEU A 110 -10.37 -5.75 0.14
CA LEU A 110 -10.05 -6.91 0.98
C LEU A 110 -9.65 -8.14 0.15
N PRO A 111 -8.72 -8.96 0.67
CA PRO A 111 -8.31 -10.20 0.02
C PRO A 111 -9.48 -11.19 0.02
N PRO A 112 -9.65 -12.00 -1.06
CA PRO A 112 -10.62 -13.09 -1.03
C PRO A 112 -10.21 -14.16 0.00
N PRO A 113 -11.16 -14.99 0.48
CA PRO A 113 -10.84 -16.12 1.33
C PRO A 113 -9.76 -17.02 0.71
N LEU A 114 -8.89 -17.57 1.55
CA LEU A 114 -7.83 -18.47 1.09
C LEU A 114 -8.42 -19.80 0.62
N ALA A 115 -7.89 -20.33 -0.48
CA ALA A 115 -8.31 -21.65 -1.01
C ALA A 115 -8.04 -22.80 -0.03
N SER A 116 -7.12 -22.61 0.93
CA SER A 116 -6.84 -23.55 2.01
C SER A 116 -7.94 -23.64 3.06
N GLY A 117 -8.87 -22.67 3.10
CA GLY A 117 -9.86 -22.55 4.17
C GLY A 117 -9.29 -22.06 5.50
N ASP A 118 -8.02 -21.62 5.52
CA ASP A 118 -7.39 -21.09 6.74
C ASP A 118 -7.95 -19.69 7.07
N GLU A 119 -8.96 -19.67 7.94
CA GLU A 119 -9.62 -18.44 8.38
C GLU A 119 -8.68 -17.51 9.16
N ALA A 120 -7.76 -18.05 9.97
CA ALA A 120 -6.87 -17.23 10.79
C ALA A 120 -5.86 -16.50 9.92
N ALA A 121 -5.20 -17.22 9.01
CA ALA A 121 -4.28 -16.61 8.05
C ALA A 121 -4.99 -15.64 7.09
N TRP A 122 -6.26 -15.90 6.75
CA TRP A 122 -7.04 -14.96 5.96
C TRP A 122 -7.36 -13.68 6.73
N MET A 123 -7.71 -13.79 8.02
CA MET A 123 -7.97 -12.62 8.87
C MET A 123 -6.74 -11.73 9.05
N GLU A 124 -5.54 -12.31 9.22
CA GLU A 124 -4.29 -11.53 9.25
C GLU A 124 -4.08 -10.70 7.97
N LEU A 125 -4.46 -11.24 6.80
CA LEU A 125 -4.38 -10.52 5.53
C LEU A 125 -5.44 -9.41 5.42
N VAL A 126 -6.63 -9.62 5.98
CA VAL A 126 -7.68 -8.60 6.09
C VAL A 126 -7.19 -7.44 6.96
N GLU A 127 -6.69 -7.73 8.16
CA GLU A 127 -6.13 -6.74 9.09
C GLU A 127 -4.98 -5.97 8.45
N SER A 128 -4.02 -6.67 7.83
CA SER A 128 -2.90 -6.07 7.11
C SER A 128 -3.35 -5.16 5.96
N THR A 129 -4.50 -5.43 5.34
CA THR A 129 -5.05 -4.62 4.26
C THR A 129 -5.68 -3.34 4.78
N VAL A 130 -6.37 -3.42 5.92
CA VAL A 130 -6.93 -2.26 6.63
C VAL A 130 -5.82 -1.35 7.14
N GLU A 131 -4.78 -1.91 7.77
CA GLU A 131 -3.60 -1.16 8.24
C GLU A 131 -2.92 -0.43 7.08
N ARG A 132 -2.76 -1.09 5.93
CA ARG A 132 -2.20 -0.44 4.73
C ARG A 132 -3.09 0.68 4.18
N ALA A 133 -4.41 0.57 4.29
CA ALA A 133 -5.33 1.63 3.88
C ALA A 133 -5.23 2.84 4.80
N TRP A 134 -5.06 2.61 6.10
CA TRP A 134 -4.79 3.65 7.10
C TRP A 134 -3.49 4.41 6.79
N ASP A 135 -2.39 3.69 6.55
CA ASP A 135 -1.10 4.30 6.21
C ASP A 135 -1.21 5.20 4.96
N ARG A 136 -1.94 4.74 3.93
CA ARG A 136 -2.17 5.52 2.71
C ARG A 136 -3.01 6.78 2.95
N TRP A 137 -3.97 6.73 3.88
CA TRP A 137 -4.72 7.92 4.28
C TRP A 137 -3.83 8.90 5.06
N CYS A 138 -3.07 8.43 6.05
CA CYS A 138 -2.13 9.27 6.81
C CYS A 138 -1.15 10.00 5.87
N TYR A 139 -0.60 9.27 4.89
CA TYR A 139 0.23 9.86 3.85
C TYR A 139 -0.51 10.93 3.05
N ALA A 140 -1.70 10.62 2.53
CA ALA A 140 -2.51 11.58 1.77
C ALA A 140 -2.89 12.83 2.60
N HIS A 141 -3.13 12.66 3.91
CA HIS A 141 -3.44 13.74 4.84
C HIS A 141 -2.25 14.66 5.10
N HIS A 142 -1.04 14.11 5.27
CA HIS A 142 0.17 14.91 5.35
C HIS A 142 0.40 15.70 4.05
N GLN A 143 0.19 15.06 2.89
CA GLN A 143 0.30 15.73 1.60
C GLN A 143 -0.74 16.84 1.41
N ALA A 144 -1.99 16.62 1.81
CA ALA A 144 -3.04 17.66 1.77
C ALA A 144 -2.71 18.85 2.67
N THR A 145 -2.24 18.59 3.90
CA THR A 145 -1.81 19.63 4.83
C THR A 145 -0.64 20.45 4.28
N ARG A 146 0.34 19.79 3.67
CA ARG A 146 1.50 20.45 3.04
C ARG A 146 1.08 21.27 1.82
N ALA A 147 0.23 20.72 0.94
CA ALA A 147 -0.32 21.41 -0.22
C ALA A 147 -1.11 22.67 0.16
N ALA A 148 -1.87 22.61 1.26
CA ALA A 148 -2.58 23.77 1.81
C ALA A 148 -1.61 24.85 2.31
N ARG A 149 -0.56 24.48 3.05
CA ARG A 149 0.47 25.41 3.56
C ARG A 149 1.28 26.07 2.46
N LEU A 150 1.63 25.31 1.42
CA LEU A 150 2.44 25.79 0.29
C LEU A 150 1.58 26.36 -0.85
N HIS A 151 0.26 26.48 -0.65
CA HIS A 151 -0.71 26.94 -1.65
C HIS A 151 -0.58 26.26 -3.02
N THR A 152 -0.11 25.01 -3.04
CA THR A 152 0.20 24.27 -4.27
C THR A 152 -0.85 23.20 -4.50
N ARG A 153 -1.75 23.41 -5.47
CA ARG A 153 -2.86 22.49 -5.83
C ARG A 153 -3.61 21.90 -4.62
N PRO A 154 -4.01 22.69 -3.61
CA PRO A 154 -4.57 22.18 -2.36
C PRO A 154 -5.87 21.39 -2.56
N LEU A 155 -6.71 21.80 -3.51
CA LEU A 155 -7.98 21.13 -3.83
C LEU A 155 -7.77 19.70 -4.35
N LEU A 156 -6.70 19.47 -5.12
CA LEU A 156 -6.38 18.15 -5.65
C LEU A 156 -5.87 17.23 -4.55
N ALA A 157 -5.01 17.73 -3.67
CA ALA A 157 -4.48 16.97 -2.54
C ALA A 157 -5.59 16.60 -1.53
N LEU A 158 -6.51 17.53 -1.24
CA LEU A 158 -7.71 17.27 -0.44
C LEU A 158 -8.64 16.22 -1.08
N ALA A 159 -8.78 16.23 -2.41
CA ALA A 159 -9.59 15.22 -3.10
C ALA A 159 -8.97 13.82 -2.97
N VAL A 160 -7.63 13.70 -3.03
CA VAL A 160 -6.92 12.44 -2.83
C VAL A 160 -7.03 11.95 -1.39
N GLU A 161 -6.86 12.85 -0.42
CA GLU A 161 -7.04 12.53 1.00
C GLU A 161 -8.45 12.02 1.28
N ARG A 162 -9.47 12.70 0.77
CA ARG A 162 -10.86 12.26 0.90
C ARG A 162 -11.09 10.87 0.28
N ALA A 163 -10.52 10.60 -0.88
CA ALA A 163 -10.62 9.29 -1.52
C ALA A 163 -9.92 8.18 -0.70
N ALA A 164 -8.76 8.48 -0.11
CA ALA A 164 -8.04 7.57 0.77
C ALA A 164 -8.82 7.29 2.07
N TRP A 165 -9.40 8.33 2.67
CA TRP A 165 -10.25 8.21 3.86
C TRP A 165 -11.46 7.32 3.61
N ILE A 166 -12.19 7.56 2.52
CA ILE A 166 -13.34 6.73 2.14
C ILE A 166 -12.92 5.27 1.94
N ASN A 167 -11.79 5.02 1.27
CA ASN A 167 -11.32 3.65 1.07
C ASN A 167 -10.98 2.95 2.40
N TYR A 168 -10.25 3.63 3.29
CA TYR A 168 -9.96 3.10 4.63
C TYR A 168 -11.25 2.76 5.39
N TRP A 169 -12.20 3.70 5.46
CA TRP A 169 -13.42 3.50 6.21
C TRP A 169 -14.28 2.35 5.68
N LEU A 170 -14.40 2.22 4.35
CA LEU A 170 -15.11 1.09 3.73
C LEU A 170 -14.45 -0.26 4.08
N LEU A 171 -13.11 -0.30 4.11
CA LEU A 171 -12.37 -1.52 4.45
C LEU A 171 -12.52 -1.91 5.92
N VAL A 172 -12.60 -0.94 6.84
CA VAL A 172 -12.92 -1.20 8.25
C VAL A 172 -14.31 -1.82 8.36
N GLN A 173 -15.32 -1.22 7.73
CA GLN A 173 -16.70 -1.74 7.75
C GLN A 173 -16.81 -3.13 7.09
N ASP A 174 -16.07 -3.38 6.01
CA ASP A 174 -16.02 -4.70 5.38
C ASP A 174 -15.35 -5.73 6.31
N ALA A 175 -14.26 -5.36 6.99
CA ALA A 175 -13.54 -6.25 7.91
C ALA A 175 -14.36 -6.61 9.16
N GLU A 176 -15.11 -5.65 9.70
CA GLU A 176 -16.08 -5.86 10.79
C GLU A 176 -17.16 -6.86 10.36
N ARG A 177 -17.76 -6.66 9.17
CA ARG A 177 -18.75 -7.59 8.60
C ARG A 177 -18.19 -9.00 8.40
N VAL A 178 -16.93 -9.14 8.01
CA VAL A 178 -16.26 -10.46 7.91
C VAL A 178 -16.14 -11.10 9.28
N THR A 179 -15.69 -10.34 10.29
CA THR A 179 -15.51 -10.83 11.66
C THR A 179 -16.83 -11.30 12.28
N GLU A 180 -17.91 -10.54 12.08
CA GLU A 180 -19.26 -10.89 12.54
C GLU A 180 -19.75 -12.19 11.89
N ARG A 181 -19.55 -12.33 10.57
CA ARG A 181 -19.95 -13.55 9.83
C ARG A 181 -19.19 -14.78 10.32
N LEU A 182 -17.89 -14.66 10.55
CA LEU A 182 -17.07 -15.76 11.07
C LEU A 182 -17.49 -16.16 12.50
N SER A 183 -17.78 -15.17 13.34
CA SER A 183 -18.26 -15.39 14.70
C SER A 183 -19.64 -16.07 14.72
N ALA A 184 -20.57 -15.63 13.87
CA ALA A 184 -21.89 -16.23 13.73
C ALA A 184 -21.84 -17.67 13.17
N SER A 185 -20.90 -17.95 12.26
CA SER A 185 -20.65 -19.31 11.74
C SER A 185 -20.20 -20.27 12.85
N ARG A 186 -19.32 -19.80 13.75
CA ARG A 186 -18.83 -20.57 14.90
C ARG A 186 -19.89 -20.77 15.99
N ALA A 187 -20.81 -19.83 16.13
CA ALA A 187 -21.87 -19.88 17.15
C ALA A 187 -23.06 -20.77 16.77
N ARG A 188 -23.20 -21.19 15.51
CA ARG A 188 -24.25 -22.14 15.09
C ARG A 188 -23.88 -23.54 15.59
N PRO A 189 -24.60 -24.12 16.58
CA PRO A 189 -24.37 -25.50 16.97
C PRO A 189 -24.80 -26.41 15.82
N ALA A 190 -24.15 -27.57 15.68
CA ALA A 190 -24.65 -28.70 14.90
C ALA A 190 -25.95 -29.26 15.51
N GLY A 191 -27.03 -28.48 15.47
CA GLY A 191 -28.36 -28.88 15.92
C GLY A 191 -29.17 -29.39 14.74
N GLY A 192 -29.05 -30.69 14.44
CA GLY A 192 -29.77 -31.27 13.30
C GLY A 192 -29.56 -32.77 13.06
N MET A 193 -29.33 -33.57 14.10
CA MET A 193 -29.63 -35.02 14.05
C MET A 193 -30.65 -35.33 15.13
N LEU A 194 -31.92 -34.99 14.86
CA LEU A 194 -33.04 -35.65 15.51
C LEU A 194 -33.24 -36.98 14.78
N GLY A 195 -32.82 -38.05 15.47
CA GLY A 195 -32.93 -39.42 15.00
C GLY A 195 -34.36 -39.78 14.61
N SER A 196 -34.48 -40.44 13.47
CA SER A 196 -35.70 -41.10 13.03
C SER A 196 -36.00 -42.28 13.97
N PRO A 197 -37.22 -42.43 14.50
CA PRO A 197 -37.59 -43.67 15.20
C PRO A 197 -37.84 -44.76 14.15
N GLN A 198 -37.04 -45.83 14.20
CA GLN A 198 -37.36 -47.06 13.47
C GLN A 198 -38.66 -47.65 14.00
N ARG A 199 -39.56 -48.01 13.08
CA ARG A 199 -40.61 -49.00 13.29
C ARG A 199 -40.31 -50.20 12.41
#